data_AF-A0AAD9B073-F1
#
_entry.id   AF-A0AAD9B073-F1
#
_cell.length_a   1.000
_cell.length_b   1.000
_cell.length_c   1.000
_cell.angle_alpha   90.00
_cell.angle_beta   90.00
_cell.angle_gamma   90.00
#
_symmetry.space_group_name_H-M   'P 1'
#
loop_
_entity.id
_entity.type
_entity.pdbx_description
1 polymer ?
#
loop_
_entity_poly.entity_id
_entity_poly.type
_entity_poly.pdbx_seq_one_letter_code
_entity_poly.pdbx_strand_id
1 'polypeptide(L)'
;MTLYPYEPDRPHGSGQYHFNPLPKDLPKDHIRNFNTNGDYKNTKAKIEIREIIRQGVNRNSQIFRCLVLKPPKEERPAALQEPLPPFRDEHGGVLPGQLVAKVFDVHYYPIDFCAPWPNEEEADGNHCREHAVYAHYRRNGKTGHPHIIPQFYGSWVSKIYCGHDENNQPMFRYVGLILIEYINGYSVENMCFRERFPGRKSDYFGPLEPIRGEFHFWNQRRQGNRDDNVTKVRFDKKTRQYVVKEMIHGVVVGMHLGVEHQECEPWNLFVTMQNGLNTLDYTQVWSLTKYAETQGYLQCLQKLPYPPHPTERCSVTALDTFQGWWPPNNYDENRFDEWLYSEDVFGPHVEAKSVLDSLLKQKKLWPHSYDKYSTFATLDAIEAKEDEVYNAGIASKILQFVRMNEDLNRDGRGEERERAITEGVEECAATSAMTSDSYTLWFRTKVRELRERRRLAQAQALSPTSQE
;
A
#
# COMPACT_ATOMS: atom_id res chain seq x y z
N MET A 1 -27.42 9.44 5.41
CA MET A 1 -26.80 8.29 6.11
C MET A 1 -26.19 8.76 7.42
N THR A 2 -26.44 8.04 8.52
CA THR A 2 -25.81 8.31 9.83
C THR A 2 -24.63 7.37 10.01
N LEU A 3 -23.51 7.90 10.47
CA LEU A 3 -22.25 7.17 10.63
C LEU A 3 -21.91 7.05 12.11
N TYR A 4 -21.59 5.83 12.53
CA TYR A 4 -21.09 5.51 13.85
C TYR A 4 -19.60 5.20 13.75
N PRO A 5 -18.76 5.72 14.66
CA PRO A 5 -17.33 5.43 14.63
C PRO A 5 -17.12 3.93 14.80
N TYR A 6 -16.17 3.38 14.04
CA TYR A 6 -15.85 1.97 14.08
C TYR A 6 -14.36 1.76 13.86
N GLU A 7 -13.79 0.83 14.62
CA GLU A 7 -12.42 0.35 14.46
C GLU A 7 -12.52 -1.12 14.06
N PRO A 8 -12.30 -1.43 12.78
CA PRO A 8 -12.23 -2.80 12.29
C PRO A 8 -11.16 -3.62 13.02
N ASP A 9 -11.35 -4.94 13.02
CA ASP A 9 -10.36 -5.86 13.56
C ASP A 9 -9.08 -5.89 12.69
N ARG A 10 -8.07 -6.62 13.15
CA ARG A 10 -6.85 -6.88 12.38
C ARG A 10 -7.17 -7.49 11.01
N PRO A 11 -6.36 -7.19 9.98
CA PRO A 11 -6.56 -7.73 8.64
C PRO A 11 -6.58 -9.26 8.66
N HIS A 12 -7.50 -9.86 7.92
CA HIS A 12 -7.71 -11.30 7.82
C HIS A 12 -8.37 -11.67 6.47
N GLY A 13 -8.77 -12.93 6.30
CA GLY A 13 -9.50 -13.41 5.11
C GLY A 13 -8.65 -13.59 3.86
N SER A 14 -7.31 -13.56 3.97
CA SER A 14 -6.39 -13.93 2.89
C SER A 14 -5.26 -14.80 3.45
N GLY A 15 -4.58 -15.55 2.56
CA GLY A 15 -3.55 -16.51 2.97
C GLY A 15 -2.35 -15.90 3.69
N GLN A 16 -2.14 -14.58 3.60
CA GLN A 16 -1.03 -13.86 4.23
C GLN A 16 -1.32 -13.43 5.68
N TYR A 17 -2.59 -13.41 6.08
CA TYR A 17 -3.01 -13.02 7.43
C TYR A 17 -3.44 -14.24 8.24
N HIS A 18 -3.55 -14.06 9.55
CA HIS A 18 -4.11 -15.10 10.42
C HIS A 18 -5.57 -15.36 10.08
N PHE A 19 -5.94 -16.64 10.13
CA PHE A 19 -7.34 -17.02 10.01
C PHE A 19 -8.12 -16.48 11.20
N ASN A 20 -9.17 -15.70 10.92
CA ASN A 20 -10.00 -15.07 11.94
C ASN A 20 -11.46 -15.06 11.44
N PRO A 21 -12.19 -16.18 11.59
CA PRO A 21 -13.56 -16.30 11.12
C PRO A 21 -14.50 -15.40 11.93
N LEU A 22 -15.69 -15.16 11.39
CA LEU A 22 -16.70 -14.41 12.11
C LEU A 22 -17.12 -15.13 13.42
N PRO A 23 -17.42 -14.38 14.50
CA PRO A 23 -17.91 -14.98 15.74
C PRO A 23 -19.20 -15.78 15.50
N LYS A 24 -19.30 -16.98 16.08
CA LYS A 24 -20.48 -17.87 15.88
C LYS A 24 -21.78 -17.27 16.42
N ASP A 25 -21.66 -16.39 17.41
CA ASP A 25 -22.74 -15.67 18.08
C ASP A 25 -23.02 -14.29 17.45
N LEU A 26 -22.29 -13.90 16.40
CA LEU A 26 -22.56 -12.66 15.68
C LEU A 26 -23.95 -12.76 15.01
N PRO A 27 -24.91 -11.89 15.35
CA PRO A 27 -26.22 -11.95 14.73
C PRO A 27 -26.12 -11.66 13.23
N LYS A 28 -27.04 -12.23 12.45
CA LYS A 28 -27.14 -11.93 11.03
C LYS A 28 -27.22 -10.41 10.81
N ASP A 29 -26.61 -9.94 9.73
CA ASP A 29 -26.63 -8.52 9.34
C ASP A 29 -25.95 -7.56 10.33
N HIS A 30 -25.15 -8.09 11.26
CA HIS A 30 -24.31 -7.31 12.17
C HIS A 30 -22.84 -7.34 11.74
N ILE A 31 -22.09 -6.39 12.27
CA ILE A 31 -20.65 -6.27 12.06
C ILE A 31 -19.95 -6.67 13.35
N ARG A 32 -18.89 -7.46 13.24
CA ARG A 32 -18.08 -7.85 14.40
C ARG A 32 -17.57 -6.64 15.16
N ASN A 33 -17.40 -6.80 16.47
CA ASN A 33 -16.87 -5.76 17.38
C ASN A 33 -17.63 -4.42 17.38
N PHE A 34 -18.76 -4.28 16.67
CA PHE A 34 -19.57 -3.08 16.67
C PHE A 34 -20.65 -3.16 17.76
N ASN A 35 -20.55 -2.27 18.77
CA ASN A 35 -21.55 -2.19 19.83
C ASN A 35 -22.80 -1.43 19.34
N THR A 36 -23.86 -2.15 19.01
CA THR A 36 -25.13 -1.55 18.54
C THR A 36 -25.84 -0.70 19.60
N ASN A 37 -25.49 -0.86 20.88
CA ASN A 37 -26.05 -0.15 22.02
C ASN A 37 -25.11 0.92 22.60
N GLY A 38 -23.99 1.23 21.92
CA GLY A 38 -23.04 2.25 22.37
C GLY A 38 -23.62 3.67 22.38
N ASP A 39 -23.12 4.52 23.28
CA ASP A 39 -23.45 5.96 23.25
C ASP A 39 -22.58 6.68 22.20
N TYR A 40 -23.20 6.97 21.06
CA TYR A 40 -22.57 7.68 19.95
C TYR A 40 -23.06 9.12 19.80
N LYS A 41 -23.70 9.71 20.83
CA LYS A 41 -24.36 11.02 20.72
C LYS A 41 -23.43 12.13 20.24
N ASN A 42 -22.17 12.12 20.69
CA ASN A 42 -21.17 13.12 20.35
C ASN A 42 -20.18 12.67 19.26
N THR A 43 -20.08 11.37 18.98
CA THR A 43 -19.07 10.81 18.06
C THR A 43 -19.66 10.39 16.69
N LYS A 44 -20.99 10.41 16.53
CA LYS A 44 -21.64 10.12 15.24
C LYS A 44 -21.52 11.28 14.26
N ALA A 45 -21.44 10.95 12.98
CA ALA A 45 -21.49 11.90 11.87
C ALA A 45 -22.73 11.67 10.99
N LYS A 46 -23.05 12.63 10.13
CA LYS A 46 -24.11 12.51 9.12
C LYS A 46 -23.58 12.92 7.76
N ILE A 47 -23.79 12.05 6.78
CA ILE A 47 -23.44 12.31 5.38
C ILE A 47 -24.67 12.12 4.48
N GLU A 48 -24.64 12.74 3.32
CA GLU A 48 -25.61 12.58 2.24
C GLU A 48 -24.93 11.93 1.05
N ILE A 49 -25.51 10.85 0.50
CA ILE A 49 -25.04 10.27 -0.75
C ILE A 49 -25.51 11.18 -1.88
N ARG A 50 -24.58 11.72 -2.65
CA ARG A 50 -24.85 12.64 -3.76
C ARG A 50 -24.85 11.92 -5.11
N GLU A 51 -23.99 10.93 -5.24
CA GLU A 51 -23.76 10.24 -6.50
C GLU A 51 -23.32 8.80 -6.23
N ILE A 52 -23.77 7.89 -7.09
CA ILE A 52 -23.38 6.49 -7.09
C ILE A 52 -22.21 6.36 -8.09
N ILE A 53 -21.01 6.12 -7.58
CA ILE A 53 -19.81 5.95 -8.42
C ILE A 53 -19.74 4.50 -8.91
N ARG A 54 -19.92 3.54 -8.00
CA ARG A 54 -19.93 2.10 -8.31
C ARG A 54 -20.95 1.40 -7.41
N GLN A 55 -21.96 0.78 -8.01
CA GLN A 55 -22.91 -0.06 -7.28
C GLN A 55 -23.33 -1.25 -8.15
N GLY A 56 -23.62 -2.38 -7.53
CA GLY A 56 -24.15 -3.56 -8.19
C GLY A 56 -23.83 -4.84 -7.42
N VAL A 57 -24.62 -5.87 -7.69
CA VAL A 57 -24.34 -7.24 -7.23
C VAL A 57 -23.05 -7.74 -7.90
N ASN A 58 -22.27 -8.56 -7.20
CA ASN A 58 -20.97 -9.06 -7.66
C ASN A 58 -19.92 -7.95 -7.90
N ARG A 59 -19.98 -6.84 -7.13
CA ARG A 59 -19.03 -5.71 -7.24
C ARG A 59 -18.17 -5.52 -5.99
N ASN A 60 -18.25 -6.45 -5.03
CA ASN A 60 -17.62 -6.35 -3.72
C ASN A 60 -18.02 -5.04 -3.02
N SER A 61 -17.08 -4.11 -2.84
CA SER A 61 -17.37 -2.81 -2.23
C SER A 61 -18.11 -1.85 -3.17
N GLN A 62 -19.16 -1.22 -2.62
CA GLN A 62 -19.94 -0.18 -3.28
C GLN A 62 -19.27 1.18 -3.02
N ILE A 63 -19.23 2.06 -4.01
CA ILE A 63 -18.53 3.35 -3.93
C ILE A 63 -19.53 4.48 -4.17
N PHE A 64 -19.62 5.40 -3.20
CA PHE A 64 -20.52 6.54 -3.25
C PHE A 64 -19.76 7.84 -3.06
N ARG A 65 -20.13 8.88 -3.82
CA ARG A 65 -19.74 10.26 -3.50
C ARG A 65 -20.68 10.79 -2.43
N CYS A 66 -20.11 11.37 -1.39
CA CYS A 66 -20.85 11.83 -0.24
C CYS A 66 -20.54 13.28 0.11
N LEU A 67 -21.54 13.98 0.65
CA LEU A 67 -21.40 15.29 1.26
C LEU A 67 -21.52 15.16 2.77
N VAL A 68 -20.58 15.74 3.52
CA VAL A 68 -20.70 15.81 4.98
C VAL A 68 -21.76 16.84 5.37
N LEU A 69 -22.83 16.38 6.01
CA LEU A 69 -23.90 17.24 6.53
C LEU A 69 -23.62 17.68 7.97
N LYS A 70 -23.02 16.78 8.75
CA LYS A 70 -22.68 17.04 10.15
C LYS A 70 -21.46 16.21 10.56
N PRO A 71 -20.31 16.85 10.87
CA PRO A 71 -19.17 16.15 11.46
C PRO A 71 -19.49 15.72 12.91
N PRO A 72 -18.69 14.82 13.51
CA PRO A 72 -18.83 14.49 14.93
C PRO A 72 -18.53 15.73 15.79
N LYS A 73 -19.06 15.77 17.02
CA LYS A 73 -18.71 16.80 18.00
C LYS A 73 -17.39 16.52 18.69
N GLU A 74 -17.13 15.24 18.94
CA GLU A 74 -15.89 14.73 19.52
C GLU A 74 -15.15 13.93 18.46
N GLU A 75 -13.96 14.40 18.11
CA GLU A 75 -13.10 13.77 17.11
C GLU A 75 -12.35 12.58 17.73
N ARG A 76 -12.13 11.54 16.92
CA ARG A 76 -11.24 10.43 17.30
C ARG A 76 -9.78 10.90 17.27
N PRO A 77 -8.85 10.17 17.92
CA PRO A 77 -7.42 10.43 17.82
C PRO A 77 -6.96 10.59 16.36
N ALA A 78 -6.09 11.56 16.10
CA ALA A 78 -5.61 11.89 14.75
C ALA A 78 -4.93 10.71 14.02
N ALA A 79 -4.42 9.73 14.79
CA ALA A 79 -3.84 8.49 14.28
C ALA A 79 -4.88 7.54 13.66
N LEU A 80 -6.17 7.68 13.98
CA LEU A 80 -7.26 6.82 13.51
C LEU A 80 -8.09 7.45 12.40
N GLN A 81 -8.16 8.78 12.33
CA GLN A 81 -8.87 9.50 11.27
C GLN A 81 -8.34 10.92 11.08
N GLU A 82 -8.55 11.45 9.89
CA GLU A 82 -8.61 12.90 9.67
C GLU A 82 -9.99 13.45 10.09
N PRO A 83 -10.06 14.67 10.66
CA PRO A 83 -11.34 15.32 10.94
C PRO A 83 -12.22 15.42 9.69
N LEU A 84 -13.53 15.19 9.87
CA LEU A 84 -14.45 15.32 8.74
C LEU A 84 -14.63 16.80 8.37
N PRO A 85 -14.62 17.14 7.07
CA PRO A 85 -14.95 18.49 6.62
C PRO A 85 -16.40 18.87 7.01
N PRO A 86 -16.77 20.16 7.10
CA PRO A 86 -16.25 21.25 6.29
C PRO A 86 -15.02 21.94 6.88
N PHE A 87 -14.00 22.11 6.03
CA PHE A 87 -12.94 23.07 6.30
C PHE A 87 -13.50 24.48 6.09
N ARG A 88 -13.13 25.40 6.99
CA ARG A 88 -13.26 26.82 6.72
C ARG A 88 -12.06 27.20 5.86
N ASP A 89 -12.29 27.88 4.73
CA ASP A 89 -11.19 28.51 4.02
C ASP A 89 -10.54 29.61 4.87
N GLU A 90 -9.45 30.19 4.37
CA GLU A 90 -8.72 31.28 5.02
C GLU A 90 -9.57 32.55 5.28
N HIS A 91 -10.74 32.67 4.64
CA HIS A 91 -11.71 33.75 4.79
C HIS A 91 -12.95 33.35 5.62
N GLY A 92 -12.95 32.14 6.21
CA GLY A 92 -14.07 31.65 7.02
C GLY A 92 -15.23 31.02 6.23
N GLY A 93 -15.10 30.89 4.91
CA GLY A 93 -16.07 30.24 4.03
C GLY A 93 -16.12 28.73 4.24
N VAL A 94 -17.33 28.18 4.42
CA VAL A 94 -17.55 26.74 4.64
C VAL A 94 -17.39 26.00 3.31
N LEU A 95 -16.30 25.27 3.12
CA LEU A 95 -16.14 24.39 1.96
C LEU A 95 -16.97 23.11 2.19
N PRO A 96 -17.96 22.79 1.33
CA PRO A 96 -18.70 21.55 1.45
C PRO A 96 -17.74 20.36 1.33
N GLY A 97 -17.62 19.62 2.43
CA GLY A 97 -16.77 18.46 2.53
C GLY A 97 -17.26 17.32 1.66
N GLN A 98 -16.65 17.15 0.49
CA GLN A 98 -16.91 15.99 -0.37
C GLN A 98 -15.95 14.86 -0.02
N LEU A 99 -16.52 13.67 0.11
CA LEU A 99 -15.82 12.45 0.46
C LEU A 99 -16.28 11.32 -0.44
N VAL A 100 -15.51 10.23 -0.47
CA VAL A 100 -15.93 8.96 -1.04
C VAL A 100 -16.15 7.97 0.09
N ALA A 101 -17.30 7.30 0.07
CA ALA A 101 -17.60 6.17 0.94
C ALA A 101 -17.43 4.87 0.18
N LYS A 102 -16.48 4.03 0.61
CA LYS A 102 -16.36 2.64 0.17
C LYS A 102 -17.07 1.75 1.18
N VAL A 103 -18.18 1.15 0.76
CA VAL A 103 -19.12 0.40 1.62
C VAL A 103 -18.96 -1.10 1.36
N PHE A 104 -18.73 -1.85 2.43
CA PHE A 104 -18.55 -3.30 2.43
C PHE A 104 -19.85 -3.93 2.92
N ASP A 105 -20.73 -4.21 1.97
CA ASP A 105 -22.07 -4.70 2.24
C ASP A 105 -22.23 -6.10 1.68
N VAL A 106 -22.38 -7.07 2.58
CA VAL A 106 -22.48 -8.51 2.26
C VAL A 106 -23.53 -8.82 1.18
N HIS A 107 -24.61 -8.02 1.08
CA HIS A 107 -25.67 -8.25 0.11
C HIS A 107 -25.25 -7.99 -1.35
N TYR A 108 -24.12 -7.31 -1.55
CA TYR A 108 -23.58 -7.00 -2.87
C TYR A 108 -22.32 -7.79 -3.21
N TYR A 109 -21.87 -8.65 -2.29
CA TYR A 109 -20.79 -9.59 -2.55
C TYR A 109 -21.27 -10.71 -3.47
N PRO A 110 -20.38 -11.27 -4.29
CA PRO A 110 -20.78 -12.22 -5.31
C PRO A 110 -21.46 -13.44 -4.72
N ILE A 111 -22.58 -13.87 -5.32
CA ILE A 111 -23.24 -15.10 -4.89
C ILE A 111 -22.36 -16.28 -5.34
N ASP A 112 -21.77 -16.93 -4.35
CA ASP A 112 -20.98 -18.16 -4.34
C ASP A 112 -20.93 -18.92 -5.69
N PHE A 113 -19.94 -18.59 -6.52
CA PHE A 113 -19.43 -19.49 -7.57
C PHE A 113 -18.03 -19.91 -7.14
N CYS A 114 -17.96 -20.86 -6.20
CA CYS A 114 -16.72 -21.51 -5.74
C CYS A 114 -15.77 -20.61 -4.91
N ALA A 115 -16.28 -19.61 -4.18
CA ALA A 115 -15.42 -18.83 -3.30
C ALA A 115 -15.00 -19.69 -2.08
N PRO A 116 -13.73 -19.61 -1.63
CA PRO A 116 -13.28 -20.40 -0.49
C PRO A 116 -13.89 -19.98 0.86
N TRP A 117 -14.64 -18.86 0.90
CA TRP A 117 -15.19 -18.26 2.12
C TRP A 117 -16.63 -17.77 1.90
N PRO A 118 -17.48 -17.77 2.96
CA PRO A 118 -18.79 -17.11 2.92
C PRO A 118 -18.68 -15.61 2.64
N ASN A 119 -19.70 -15.04 1.99
CA ASN A 119 -19.75 -13.62 1.63
C ASN A 119 -19.60 -12.68 2.83
N GLU A 120 -20.12 -13.07 4.01
CA GLU A 120 -19.97 -12.31 5.24
C GLU A 120 -18.49 -12.19 5.64
N GLU A 121 -17.74 -13.30 5.56
CA GLU A 121 -16.32 -13.34 5.89
C GLU A 121 -15.49 -12.57 4.85
N GLU A 122 -15.86 -12.65 3.57
CA GLU A 122 -15.17 -11.91 2.52
C GLU A 122 -15.39 -10.39 2.68
N ALA A 123 -16.62 -9.97 3.01
CA ALA A 123 -16.95 -8.57 3.25
C ALA A 123 -16.21 -8.00 4.47
N ASP A 124 -16.19 -8.73 5.59
CA ASP A 124 -15.46 -8.35 6.80
C ASP A 124 -13.94 -8.32 6.56
N GLY A 125 -13.40 -9.36 5.92
CA GLY A 125 -11.98 -9.46 5.59
C GLY A 125 -11.51 -8.33 4.68
N ASN A 126 -12.27 -8.01 3.61
CA ASN A 126 -11.97 -6.89 2.73
C ASN A 126 -12.02 -5.55 3.47
N HIS A 127 -13.02 -5.33 4.33
CA HIS A 127 -13.11 -4.10 5.13
C HIS A 127 -11.91 -3.95 6.06
N CYS A 128 -11.54 -5.01 6.79
CA CYS A 128 -10.43 -5.01 7.73
C CYS A 128 -9.07 -4.82 7.03
N ARG A 129 -8.83 -5.52 5.91
CA ARG A 129 -7.62 -5.35 5.09
C ARG A 129 -7.46 -3.94 4.57
N GLU A 130 -8.50 -3.41 3.93
CA GLU A 130 -8.42 -2.08 3.33
C GLU A 130 -8.29 -0.99 4.40
N HIS A 131 -9.00 -1.13 5.53
CA HIS A 131 -8.83 -0.24 6.68
C HIS A 131 -7.39 -0.23 7.20
N ALA A 132 -6.79 -1.41 7.37
CA ALA A 132 -5.45 -1.55 7.91
C ALA A 132 -4.39 -0.82 7.06
N VAL A 133 -4.52 -0.87 5.73
CA VAL A 133 -3.65 -0.13 4.81
C VAL A 133 -3.77 1.37 5.03
N TYR A 134 -4.98 1.92 4.94
CA TYR A 134 -5.18 3.36 5.12
C TYR A 134 -4.75 3.86 6.49
N ALA A 135 -5.08 3.11 7.54
CA ALA A 135 -4.65 3.43 8.89
C ALA A 135 -3.11 3.40 9.02
N HIS A 136 -2.43 2.45 8.38
CA HIS A 136 -0.97 2.37 8.37
C HIS A 136 -0.32 3.56 7.66
N TYR A 137 -0.78 3.92 6.46
CA TYR A 137 -0.29 5.14 5.78
C TYR A 137 -0.57 6.39 6.61
N ARG A 138 -1.76 6.49 7.23
CA ARG A 138 -2.13 7.64 8.05
C ARG A 138 -1.22 7.80 9.26
N ARG A 139 -0.94 6.71 9.99
CA ARG A 139 -0.02 6.70 11.14
C ARG A 139 1.40 7.13 10.76
N ASN A 140 1.80 6.92 9.51
CA ASN A 140 3.09 7.36 8.97
C ASN A 140 3.04 8.76 8.32
N GLY A 141 1.90 9.45 8.34
CA GLY A 141 1.71 10.76 7.73
C GLY A 141 1.79 10.74 6.20
N LYS A 142 1.30 9.67 5.57
CA LYS A 142 1.44 9.38 4.13
C LYS A 142 0.10 9.23 3.40
N THR A 143 -0.95 9.87 3.92
CA THR A 143 -2.27 9.99 3.26
C THR A 143 -2.54 11.44 2.90
N GLY A 144 -3.28 11.68 1.82
CA GLY A 144 -3.56 13.00 1.29
C GLY A 144 -2.37 13.58 0.54
N HIS A 145 -2.57 14.72 -0.12
CA HIS A 145 -1.52 15.39 -0.89
C HIS A 145 -0.26 15.65 -0.04
N PRO A 146 0.97 15.41 -0.56
CA PRO A 146 1.32 15.02 -1.94
C PRO A 146 1.44 13.51 -2.16
N HIS A 147 0.87 12.68 -1.30
CA HIS A 147 1.04 11.22 -1.35
C HIS A 147 0.04 10.56 -2.29
N ILE A 148 0.43 9.43 -2.86
CA ILE A 148 -0.44 8.64 -3.75
C ILE A 148 -1.63 8.01 -3.02
N ILE A 149 -1.66 7.97 -1.68
CA ILE A 149 -2.81 7.41 -0.94
C ILE A 149 -3.76 8.55 -0.59
N PRO A 150 -5.06 8.47 -0.92
CA PRO A 150 -6.00 9.55 -0.63
C PRO A 150 -6.10 9.82 0.87
N GLN A 151 -6.49 11.04 1.24
CA GLN A 151 -6.70 11.39 2.65
C GLN A 151 -7.69 10.43 3.30
N PHE A 152 -7.32 9.86 4.45
CA PHE A 152 -8.13 8.86 5.16
C PHE A 152 -8.93 9.50 6.30
N TYR A 153 -10.25 9.36 6.25
CA TYR A 153 -11.21 9.93 7.21
C TYR A 153 -11.80 8.87 8.16
N GLY A 154 -11.13 7.73 8.29
CA GLY A 154 -11.49 6.68 9.21
C GLY A 154 -12.49 5.65 8.66
N SER A 155 -12.71 4.62 9.47
CA SER A 155 -13.74 3.60 9.27
C SER A 155 -14.98 3.90 10.12
N TRP A 156 -16.14 3.52 9.60
CA TRP A 156 -17.45 3.84 10.14
C TRP A 156 -18.43 2.68 9.90
N VAL A 157 -19.51 2.67 10.67
CA VAL A 157 -20.67 1.80 10.47
C VAL A 157 -21.90 2.64 10.18
N SER A 158 -22.74 2.18 9.27
CA SER A 158 -24.07 2.75 9.04
C SER A 158 -25.15 1.73 9.37
N LYS A 159 -26.23 2.22 9.98
CA LYS A 159 -27.45 1.45 10.28
C LYS A 159 -28.47 1.66 9.17
N ILE A 160 -28.83 0.59 8.46
CA ILE A 160 -29.78 0.60 7.34
C ILE A 160 -31.07 -0.09 7.81
N TYR A 161 -32.20 0.56 7.56
CA TYR A 161 -33.52 0.01 7.86
C TYR A 161 -33.96 -0.98 6.76
N CYS A 162 -34.46 -2.14 7.18
CA CYS A 162 -34.78 -3.26 6.30
C CYS A 162 -36.27 -3.62 6.26
N GLY A 163 -37.13 -2.82 6.89
CA GLY A 163 -38.54 -3.15 7.07
C GLY A 163 -38.85 -3.57 8.51
N HIS A 164 -39.91 -4.36 8.68
CA HIS A 164 -40.31 -4.92 9.97
C HIS A 164 -40.26 -6.45 9.91
N ASP A 165 -40.02 -7.09 11.05
CA ASP A 165 -40.13 -8.53 11.22
C ASP A 165 -41.60 -8.99 11.32
N GLU A 166 -41.80 -10.30 11.51
CA GLU A 166 -43.13 -10.91 11.68
C GLU A 166 -43.91 -10.37 12.90
N ASN A 167 -43.21 -9.81 13.89
CA ASN A 167 -43.78 -9.20 15.09
C ASN A 167 -43.93 -7.68 14.97
N ASN A 168 -43.81 -7.15 13.74
CA ASN A 168 -43.86 -5.73 13.43
C ASN A 168 -42.77 -4.89 14.15
N GLN A 169 -41.63 -5.50 14.50
CA GLN A 169 -40.46 -4.81 15.03
C GLN A 169 -39.54 -4.36 13.91
N PRO A 170 -38.99 -3.13 13.96
CA PRO A 170 -38.15 -2.62 12.90
C PRO A 170 -36.83 -3.42 12.82
N MET A 171 -36.58 -3.98 11.64
CA MET A 171 -35.34 -4.70 11.34
C MET A 171 -34.29 -3.74 10.77
N PHE A 172 -33.04 -3.97 11.18
CA PHE A 172 -31.92 -3.20 10.70
C PHE A 172 -30.74 -4.09 10.37
N ARG A 173 -30.00 -3.69 9.34
CA ARG A 173 -28.68 -4.22 9.02
C ARG A 173 -27.61 -3.16 9.22
N TYR A 174 -26.40 -3.61 9.52
CA TYR A 174 -25.25 -2.77 9.76
C TYR A 174 -24.23 -2.97 8.64
N VAL A 175 -23.76 -1.88 8.03
CA VAL A 175 -22.77 -1.94 6.95
C VAL A 175 -21.50 -1.16 7.31
N GLY A 176 -20.35 -1.79 7.06
CA GLY A 176 -19.05 -1.22 7.29
C GLY A 176 -18.66 -0.34 6.12
N LEU A 177 -18.02 0.80 6.39
CA LEU A 177 -17.51 1.65 5.33
C LEU A 177 -16.23 2.38 5.72
N ILE A 178 -15.45 2.72 4.71
CA ILE A 178 -14.25 3.54 4.80
C ILE A 178 -14.55 4.88 4.11
N LEU A 179 -14.21 5.98 4.78
CA LEU A 179 -14.27 7.31 4.19
C LEU A 179 -12.88 7.78 3.75
N ILE A 180 -12.78 8.22 2.50
CA ILE A 180 -11.55 8.76 1.90
C ILE A 180 -11.84 10.06 1.13
N GLU A 181 -10.77 10.74 0.74
CA GLU A 181 -10.81 11.94 -0.11
C GLU A 181 -11.62 11.68 -1.39
N TYR A 182 -12.51 12.62 -1.71
CA TYR A 182 -13.09 12.66 -3.05
C TYR A 182 -12.07 13.23 -4.03
N ILE A 183 -11.62 12.37 -4.95
CA ILE A 183 -10.69 12.77 -6.01
C ILE A 183 -11.51 13.30 -7.18
N ASN A 184 -11.54 14.62 -7.33
CA ASN A 184 -12.15 15.27 -8.48
C ASN A 184 -11.20 15.19 -9.68
N GLY A 185 -11.25 14.08 -10.41
CA GLY A 185 -10.29 13.74 -11.44
C GLY A 185 -10.73 12.58 -12.33
N TYR A 186 -9.81 12.09 -13.15
CA TYR A 186 -10.04 10.95 -14.03
C TYR A 186 -9.05 9.84 -13.68
N SER A 187 -9.51 8.59 -13.73
CA SER A 187 -8.57 7.46 -13.73
C SER A 187 -7.77 7.45 -15.03
N VAL A 188 -6.55 6.90 -14.99
CA VAL A 188 -5.70 6.76 -16.18
C VAL A 188 -6.40 5.91 -17.25
N GLU A 189 -7.11 4.86 -16.83
CA GLU A 189 -7.96 4.08 -17.75
C GLU A 189 -9.04 4.93 -18.44
N ASN A 190 -9.77 5.79 -17.70
CA ASN A 190 -10.83 6.62 -18.27
C ASN A 190 -10.31 7.70 -19.24
N MET A 191 -9.04 8.07 -19.13
CA MET A 191 -8.39 9.01 -20.05
C MET A 191 -7.88 8.35 -21.33
N CYS A 192 -8.07 7.04 -21.46
CA CYS A 192 -7.50 6.24 -22.52
C CYS A 192 -8.55 5.33 -23.16
N PHE A 193 -8.15 4.71 -24.26
CA PHE A 193 -8.85 3.58 -24.85
C PHE A 193 -7.85 2.45 -25.07
N ARG A 194 -8.39 1.23 -25.19
CA ARG A 194 -7.63 0.04 -25.58
C ARG A 194 -8.24 -0.49 -26.86
N GLU A 195 -7.45 -0.54 -27.94
CA GLU A 195 -7.92 -1.16 -29.16
C GLU A 195 -8.05 -2.68 -28.94
N ARG A 196 -9.25 -3.22 -29.15
CA ARG A 196 -9.49 -4.66 -29.08
C ARG A 196 -9.04 -5.27 -30.41
N PHE A 197 -7.92 -5.98 -30.41
CA PHE A 197 -7.43 -6.64 -31.62
C PHE A 197 -8.46 -7.68 -32.12
N PRO A 198 -9.07 -7.48 -33.31
CA PRO A 198 -10.01 -8.45 -33.86
C PRO A 198 -9.26 -9.72 -34.26
N GLY A 199 -9.65 -10.87 -33.69
CA GLY A 199 -9.16 -12.18 -34.11
C GLY A 199 -8.34 -12.98 -33.07
N ARG A 200 -7.95 -12.39 -31.93
CA ARG A 200 -7.42 -13.16 -30.79
C ARG A 200 -8.52 -13.38 -29.75
N LYS A 201 -8.77 -14.64 -29.39
CA LYS A 201 -9.64 -15.04 -28.26
C LYS A 201 -9.04 -14.74 -26.88
N SER A 202 -7.92 -14.03 -26.78
CA SER A 202 -7.26 -13.72 -25.50
C SER A 202 -7.77 -12.41 -24.92
N ASP A 203 -7.86 -12.35 -23.60
CA ASP A 203 -8.13 -11.15 -22.78
C ASP A 203 -7.04 -10.06 -22.86
N TYR A 204 -6.17 -10.12 -23.86
CA TYR A 204 -5.12 -9.14 -24.10
C TYR A 204 -5.70 -7.89 -24.75
N PHE A 205 -5.86 -6.85 -23.95
CA PHE A 205 -6.18 -5.52 -24.45
C PHE A 205 -4.90 -4.87 -25.01
N GLY A 206 -5.00 -4.12 -26.11
CA GLY A 206 -3.86 -3.40 -26.67
C GLY A 206 -3.26 -2.34 -25.72
N PRO A 207 -2.18 -1.66 -26.15
CA PRO A 207 -1.54 -0.62 -25.34
C PRO A 207 -2.56 0.45 -24.96
N LEU A 208 -2.31 1.09 -23.81
CA LEU A 208 -3.19 2.13 -23.30
C LEU A 208 -2.96 3.41 -24.10
N GLU A 209 -3.89 3.71 -25.00
CA GLU A 209 -3.78 4.88 -25.87
C GLU A 209 -4.56 6.07 -25.29
N PRO A 210 -3.89 7.18 -24.96
CA PRO A 210 -4.57 8.35 -24.44
C PRO A 210 -5.48 8.94 -25.51
N ILE A 211 -6.69 9.32 -25.10
CA ILE A 211 -7.66 9.95 -26.00
C ILE A 211 -7.05 11.23 -26.57
N ARG A 212 -7.17 11.40 -27.89
CA ARG A 212 -6.70 12.61 -28.57
C ARG A 212 -7.61 13.77 -28.18
N GLY A 213 -7.12 14.67 -27.32
CA GLY A 213 -7.87 15.84 -26.90
C GLY A 213 -7.33 16.50 -25.63
N GLU A 214 -8.05 17.52 -25.18
CA GLU A 214 -7.84 18.16 -23.89
C GLU A 214 -8.81 17.56 -22.87
N PHE A 215 -8.30 17.26 -21.68
CA PHE A 215 -9.12 16.89 -20.53
C PHE A 215 -9.45 18.13 -19.72
N HIS A 216 -10.72 18.25 -19.34
CA HIS A 216 -11.24 19.40 -18.60
C HIS A 216 -11.34 19.06 -17.12
N PHE A 217 -10.44 19.63 -16.32
CA PHE A 217 -10.46 19.48 -14.86
C PHE A 217 -11.19 20.66 -14.23
N TRP A 218 -12.31 20.38 -13.59
CA TRP A 218 -13.14 21.40 -12.95
C TRP A 218 -12.60 21.75 -11.58
N ASN A 219 -12.25 23.02 -11.36
CA ASN A 219 -11.88 23.53 -10.06
C ASN A 219 -13.12 24.03 -9.31
N GLN A 220 -13.58 23.24 -8.34
CA GLN A 220 -14.74 23.57 -7.52
C GLN A 220 -14.49 24.72 -6.52
N ARG A 221 -13.24 25.19 -6.35
CA ARG A 221 -12.88 26.24 -5.36
C ARG A 221 -12.96 27.67 -5.88
N ARG A 222 -13.08 27.89 -7.20
CA ARG A 222 -13.11 29.24 -7.77
C ARG A 222 -14.57 29.71 -7.95
N GLN A 223 -14.99 30.71 -7.19
CA GLN A 223 -16.23 31.44 -7.48
C GLN A 223 -15.93 32.49 -8.56
N GLY A 224 -16.13 32.12 -9.82
CA GLY A 224 -15.86 32.96 -10.99
C GLY A 224 -16.67 32.50 -12.21
N ASN A 225 -16.45 33.13 -13.37
CA ASN A 225 -17.07 32.72 -14.64
C ASN A 225 -16.76 31.23 -14.93
N ARG A 226 -17.73 30.49 -15.49
CA ARG A 226 -17.61 29.03 -15.71
C ARG A 226 -16.36 28.61 -16.48
N ASP A 227 -15.83 29.46 -17.35
CA ASP A 227 -14.63 29.18 -18.15
C ASP A 227 -13.31 29.36 -17.37
N ASP A 228 -13.27 30.20 -16.32
CA ASP A 228 -12.08 30.42 -15.47
C ASP A 228 -11.86 29.29 -14.44
N ASN A 229 -12.84 28.39 -14.34
CA ASN A 229 -12.89 27.28 -13.40
C ASN A 229 -12.45 25.95 -14.01
N VAL A 230 -12.01 25.93 -15.26
CA VAL A 230 -11.58 24.71 -15.95
C VAL A 230 -10.10 24.79 -16.26
N THR A 231 -9.34 23.82 -15.77
CA THR A 231 -7.97 23.60 -16.23
C THR A 231 -8.00 22.58 -17.36
N LYS A 232 -7.58 23.01 -18.55
CA LYS A 232 -7.48 22.13 -19.72
C LYS A 232 -6.07 21.57 -19.79
N VAL A 233 -5.97 20.25 -19.84
CA VAL A 233 -4.67 19.56 -19.87
C VAL A 233 -4.64 18.59 -21.03
N ARG A 234 -3.55 18.65 -21.81
CA ARG A 234 -3.24 17.66 -22.81
C ARG A 234 -2.21 16.68 -22.25
N PHE A 235 -2.51 15.39 -22.30
CA PHE A 235 -1.60 14.32 -21.88
C PHE A 235 -0.62 13.97 -23.00
N ASP A 236 0.29 14.91 -23.27
CA ASP A 236 1.46 14.65 -24.09
C ASP A 236 2.43 13.68 -23.40
N LYS A 237 3.49 13.30 -24.12
CA LYS A 237 4.50 12.36 -23.62
C LYS A 237 5.06 12.78 -22.26
N LYS A 238 5.36 14.07 -22.05
CA LYS A 238 5.99 14.56 -20.83
C LYS A 238 5.02 14.47 -19.64
N THR A 239 3.77 14.88 -19.83
CA THR A 239 2.74 14.79 -18.78
C THR A 239 2.47 13.34 -18.38
N ARG A 240 2.37 12.42 -19.34
CA ARG A 240 2.16 10.98 -19.03
C ARG A 240 3.32 10.38 -18.24
N GLN A 241 4.55 10.71 -18.63
CA GLN A 241 5.75 10.26 -17.92
C GLN A 241 5.82 10.83 -16.50
N TYR A 242 5.41 12.08 -16.31
CA TYR A 242 5.29 12.67 -14.97
C TYR A 242 4.29 11.88 -14.11
N VAL A 243 3.12 11.53 -14.67
CA VAL A 243 2.12 10.72 -13.95
C VAL A 243 2.69 9.37 -13.50
N VAL A 244 3.37 8.66 -14.40
CA VAL A 244 3.97 7.36 -14.08
C VAL A 244 5.12 7.50 -13.09
N LYS A 245 5.94 8.55 -13.21
CA LYS A 245 7.04 8.86 -12.27
C LYS A 245 6.51 9.00 -10.84
N GLU A 246 5.52 9.84 -10.64
CA GLU A 246 4.93 10.11 -9.32
C GLU A 246 4.26 8.86 -8.73
N MET A 247 3.58 8.06 -9.56
CA MET A 247 3.03 6.76 -9.15
C MET A 247 4.14 5.82 -8.67
N ILE A 248 5.20 5.63 -9.47
CA ILE A 248 6.33 4.77 -9.12
C ILE A 248 7.00 5.25 -7.83
N HIS A 249 7.21 6.57 -7.67
CA HIS A 249 7.73 7.15 -6.44
C HIS A 249 6.86 6.75 -5.23
N GLY A 250 5.55 6.95 -5.33
CA GLY A 250 4.63 6.60 -4.25
C GLY A 250 4.64 5.10 -3.90
N VAL A 251 4.75 4.23 -4.90
CA VAL A 251 4.85 2.78 -4.71
C VAL A 251 6.12 2.40 -3.95
N VAL A 252 7.28 2.96 -4.31
CA VAL A 252 8.53 2.67 -3.56
C VAL A 252 8.53 3.27 -2.16
N VAL A 253 7.86 4.41 -1.95
CA VAL A 253 7.59 4.93 -0.60
C VAL A 253 6.74 3.95 0.19
N GLY A 254 5.70 3.37 -0.41
CA GLY A 254 4.90 2.30 0.18
C GLY A 254 5.73 1.10 0.59
N MET A 255 6.58 0.61 -0.32
CA MET A 255 7.50 -0.50 -0.02
C MET A 255 8.41 -0.20 1.17
N HIS A 256 8.90 1.04 1.27
CA HIS A 256 9.72 1.51 2.38
C HIS A 256 8.95 1.65 3.71
N LEU A 257 7.61 1.66 3.67
CA LEU A 257 6.74 1.57 4.86
C LEU A 257 6.35 0.12 5.20
N GLY A 258 6.90 -0.86 4.47
CA GLY A 258 6.56 -2.28 4.62
C GLY A 258 5.22 -2.62 3.98
N VAL A 259 4.85 -1.91 2.91
CA VAL A 259 3.57 -2.05 2.24
C VAL A 259 3.77 -2.59 0.82
N GLU A 260 3.05 -3.64 0.46
CA GLU A 260 3.11 -4.26 -0.87
C GLU A 260 1.84 -3.94 -1.67
N HIS A 261 1.99 -3.24 -2.79
CA HIS A 261 0.91 -2.94 -3.72
C HIS A 261 0.72 -4.12 -4.67
N GLN A 262 -0.43 -4.79 -4.57
CA GLN A 262 -0.73 -5.99 -5.37
C GLN A 262 -1.54 -5.67 -6.63
N GLU A 263 -2.24 -4.54 -6.67
CA GLU A 263 -3.06 -4.13 -7.82
C GLU A 263 -2.70 -2.70 -8.28
N CYS A 264 -1.53 -2.56 -8.89
CA CYS A 264 -1.13 -1.30 -9.53
C CYS A 264 -1.67 -1.26 -10.96
N GLU A 265 -2.92 -0.80 -11.12
CA GLU A 265 -3.62 -0.79 -12.42
C GLU A 265 -4.08 0.60 -12.87
N PRO A 266 -4.24 0.87 -14.18
CA PRO A 266 -4.60 2.20 -14.65
C PRO A 266 -5.98 2.69 -14.21
N TRP A 267 -6.94 1.78 -13.94
CA TRP A 267 -8.24 2.15 -13.40
C TRP A 267 -8.19 2.54 -11.91
N ASN A 268 -7.09 2.19 -11.25
CA ASN A 268 -6.80 2.43 -9.86
C ASN A 268 -5.96 3.71 -9.65
N LEU A 269 -5.33 4.27 -10.69
CA LEU A 269 -4.59 5.53 -10.62
C LEU A 269 -5.44 6.71 -11.13
N PHE A 270 -5.67 7.70 -10.27
CA PHE A 270 -6.42 8.92 -10.57
C PHE A 270 -5.50 10.14 -10.66
N VAL A 271 -5.81 11.00 -11.63
CA VAL A 271 -5.16 12.30 -11.84
C VAL A 271 -6.13 13.41 -11.46
N THR A 272 -5.69 14.36 -10.62
CA THR A 272 -6.46 15.57 -10.30
C THR A 272 -5.59 16.83 -10.35
N MET A 273 -6.21 17.97 -10.67
CA MET A 273 -5.55 19.28 -10.74
C MET A 273 -5.65 20.08 -9.44
N GLN A 274 -6.43 19.62 -8.45
CA GLN A 274 -6.49 20.30 -7.15
C GLN A 274 -5.32 19.93 -6.24
N ASN A 275 -4.88 18.66 -6.28
CA ASN A 275 -4.02 18.06 -5.25
C ASN A 275 -3.06 16.96 -5.81
N GLY A 276 -2.76 16.91 -7.12
CA GLY A 276 -1.81 15.92 -7.68
C GLY A 276 -2.39 14.54 -8.01
N LEU A 277 -1.62 13.46 -7.81
CA LEU A 277 -1.99 12.08 -8.15
C LEU A 277 -2.39 11.26 -6.92
N ASN A 278 -3.37 10.38 -7.09
CA ASN A 278 -3.81 9.43 -6.05
C ASN A 278 -4.09 8.05 -6.67
N THR A 279 -3.60 6.97 -6.07
CA THR A 279 -3.87 5.56 -6.38
C THR A 279 -4.83 4.92 -5.38
N LEU A 280 -5.55 3.90 -5.81
CA LEU A 280 -6.53 3.11 -5.04
C LEU A 280 -6.35 1.60 -5.28
N ASP A 281 -6.73 0.82 -4.29
CA ASP A 281 -7.05 -0.61 -4.30
C ASP A 281 -5.90 -1.67 -4.26
N TYR A 282 -6.14 -2.64 -3.38
CA TYR A 282 -5.35 -3.81 -2.95
C TYR A 282 -3.90 -3.60 -2.54
N THR A 283 -3.67 -3.64 -1.23
CA THR A 283 -2.36 -3.45 -0.64
C THR A 283 -2.23 -4.27 0.65
N GLN A 284 -1.05 -4.80 0.93
CA GLN A 284 -0.76 -5.63 2.10
C GLN A 284 0.22 -4.91 3.03
N VAL A 285 -0.04 -4.93 4.35
CA VAL A 285 0.85 -4.34 5.37
C VAL A 285 1.66 -5.45 6.03
N TRP A 286 2.97 -5.47 5.79
CA TRP A 286 3.89 -6.54 6.22
C TRP A 286 3.77 -6.86 7.70
N SER A 287 3.89 -5.84 8.56
CA SER A 287 3.92 -5.99 10.02
C SER A 287 2.65 -6.60 10.62
N LEU A 288 1.57 -6.70 9.84
CA LEU A 288 0.29 -7.30 10.24
C LEU A 288 0.10 -8.71 9.67
N THR A 289 1.02 -9.21 8.84
CA THR A 289 0.96 -10.56 8.25
C THR A 289 1.46 -11.61 9.24
N LYS A 290 1.06 -12.87 9.03
CA LYS A 290 1.59 -14.00 9.82
C LYS A 290 3.09 -14.22 9.61
N TYR A 291 3.63 -13.81 8.45
CA TYR A 291 5.05 -13.94 8.13
C TYR A 291 5.92 -13.00 8.95
N ALA A 292 5.40 -11.82 9.32
CA ALA A 292 6.12 -10.88 10.17
C ALA A 292 6.41 -11.42 11.57
N GLU A 293 5.57 -12.32 12.09
CA GLU A 293 5.78 -12.93 13.40
C GLU A 293 6.98 -13.88 13.39
N THR A 294 7.20 -14.60 12.29
CA THR A 294 8.31 -15.54 12.16
C THR A 294 9.57 -14.92 11.57
N GLN A 295 9.44 -13.90 10.71
CA GLN A 295 10.55 -13.30 9.96
C GLN A 295 10.96 -11.91 10.47
N GLY A 296 10.26 -11.39 11.47
CA GLY A 296 10.47 -10.06 12.02
C GLY A 296 9.45 -9.04 11.52
N TYR A 297 9.00 -8.20 12.45
CA TYR A 297 7.98 -7.19 12.21
C TYR A 297 8.42 -6.05 11.29
N LEU A 298 9.72 -5.90 11.08
CA LEU A 298 10.30 -4.91 10.18
C LEU A 298 10.63 -5.56 8.84
N GLN A 299 9.94 -5.15 7.78
CA GLN A 299 10.23 -5.60 6.42
C GLN A 299 11.62 -5.09 5.99
N CYS A 300 12.34 -5.87 5.17
CA CYS A 300 13.75 -5.57 4.85
C CYS A 300 13.98 -4.17 4.25
N LEU A 301 13.10 -3.70 3.36
CA LEU A 301 13.16 -2.37 2.74
C LEU A 301 12.86 -1.24 3.73
N GLN A 302 12.18 -1.51 4.85
CA GLN A 302 12.00 -0.53 5.93
C GLN A 302 13.30 -0.25 6.69
N LYS A 303 14.31 -1.13 6.57
CA LYS A 303 15.63 -0.92 7.19
C LYS A 303 16.46 0.13 6.45
N LEU A 304 16.15 0.38 5.18
CA LEU A 304 16.86 1.36 4.36
C LEU A 304 16.71 2.78 4.95
N PRO A 305 17.69 3.68 4.77
CA PRO A 305 17.55 5.06 5.24
C PRO A 305 16.58 5.90 4.39
N TYR A 306 16.35 5.50 3.14
CA TYR A 306 15.43 6.13 2.20
C TYR A 306 14.65 5.06 1.41
N PRO A 307 13.57 5.44 0.69
CA PRO A 307 12.88 4.51 -0.20
C PRO A 307 13.85 3.85 -1.19
N PRO A 308 13.60 2.58 -1.57
CA PRO A 308 14.46 1.91 -2.54
C PRO A 308 14.41 2.62 -3.89
N HIS A 309 15.55 2.68 -4.57
CA HIS A 309 15.62 3.26 -5.91
C HIS A 309 14.68 2.48 -6.85
N PRO A 310 13.80 3.13 -7.63
CA PRO A 310 12.80 2.43 -8.44
C PRO A 310 13.34 1.38 -9.39
N THR A 311 14.55 1.56 -9.89
CA THR A 311 15.20 0.56 -10.75
C THR A 311 15.29 -0.79 -10.04
N GLU A 312 15.50 -0.87 -8.73
CA GLU A 312 15.63 -2.15 -8.00
C GLU A 312 14.33 -2.98 -7.96
N ARG A 313 13.17 -2.37 -8.25
CA ARG A 313 11.85 -3.04 -8.11
C ARG A 313 10.88 -2.86 -9.27
N CYS A 314 11.09 -1.86 -10.13
CA CYS A 314 10.24 -1.61 -11.29
C CYS A 314 10.84 -2.25 -12.55
N SER A 315 9.96 -2.76 -13.40
CA SER A 315 10.29 -3.28 -14.72
C SER A 315 9.14 -3.01 -15.69
N VAL A 316 9.41 -3.14 -16.99
CA VAL A 316 8.39 -3.03 -18.05
C VAL A 316 7.28 -4.07 -17.89
N THR A 317 7.59 -5.25 -17.35
CA THR A 317 6.60 -6.31 -17.08
C THR A 317 5.63 -5.92 -15.98
N ALA A 318 6.13 -5.26 -14.93
CA ALA A 318 5.29 -4.84 -13.81
C ALA A 318 4.37 -3.65 -14.17
N LEU A 319 4.60 -3.00 -15.32
CA LEU A 319 3.87 -1.82 -15.79
C LEU A 319 3.29 -2.04 -17.20
N ASP A 320 3.05 -3.30 -17.58
CA ASP A 320 2.56 -3.68 -18.90
C ASP A 320 1.18 -3.08 -19.18
N THR A 321 0.31 -3.01 -18.18
CA THR A 321 -1.03 -2.40 -18.29
C THR A 321 -0.99 -0.87 -18.49
N PHE A 322 0.16 -0.24 -18.21
CA PHE A 322 0.46 1.18 -18.47
C PHE A 322 1.24 1.44 -19.77
N GLN A 323 1.38 0.44 -20.65
CA GLN A 323 2.07 0.61 -21.93
C GLN A 323 1.55 1.85 -22.69
N GLY A 324 2.46 2.74 -23.10
CA GLY A 324 2.14 4.02 -23.75
C GLY A 324 2.24 5.27 -22.84
N TRP A 325 2.34 5.05 -21.52
CA TRP A 325 2.52 6.10 -20.52
C TRP A 325 3.97 6.31 -20.05
N TRP A 326 4.82 5.30 -20.18
CA TRP A 326 6.27 5.36 -19.97
C TRP A 326 7.04 5.25 -21.30
N PRO A 327 8.30 5.73 -21.39
CA PRO A 327 9.09 5.57 -22.61
C PRO A 327 9.83 4.23 -22.65
N PRO A 328 9.98 3.64 -23.84
CA PRO A 328 9.38 4.05 -25.10
C PRO A 328 7.95 3.46 -25.22
N ASN A 329 7.18 3.88 -26.23
CA ASN A 329 5.80 3.40 -26.39
C ASN A 329 5.73 1.90 -26.76
N ASN A 330 6.86 1.29 -27.12
CA ASN A 330 7.05 -0.14 -27.33
C ASN A 330 7.62 -0.81 -26.07
N TYR A 331 7.37 -2.10 -25.92
CA TYR A 331 7.93 -2.91 -24.84
C TYR A 331 9.45 -3.06 -25.03
N ASP A 332 10.23 -2.12 -24.50
CA ASP A 332 11.69 -2.05 -24.61
C ASP A 332 12.27 -1.70 -23.24
N GLU A 333 12.84 -2.71 -22.60
CA GLU A 333 13.35 -2.66 -21.24
C GLU A 333 14.57 -1.75 -21.10
N ASN A 334 15.44 -1.70 -22.10
CA ASN A 334 16.66 -0.88 -22.04
C ASN A 334 16.32 0.61 -22.01
N ARG A 335 15.40 1.05 -22.87
CA ARG A 335 14.96 2.45 -22.90
C ARG A 335 14.12 2.84 -21.68
N PHE A 336 13.39 1.89 -21.11
CA PHE A 336 12.70 2.10 -19.84
C PHE A 336 13.70 2.29 -18.70
N ASP A 337 14.73 1.45 -18.62
CA ASP A 337 15.80 1.56 -17.63
C ASP A 337 16.57 2.89 -17.78
N GLU A 338 16.94 3.29 -19.01
CA GLU A 338 17.55 4.60 -19.29
C GLU A 338 16.68 5.77 -18.77
N TRP A 339 15.36 5.67 -18.92
CA TRP A 339 14.44 6.68 -18.42
C TRP A 339 14.41 6.71 -16.89
N LEU A 340 14.40 5.55 -16.22
CA LEU A 340 14.49 5.48 -14.77
C LEU A 340 15.77 6.12 -14.24
N TYR A 341 16.92 5.93 -14.91
CA TYR A 341 18.21 6.52 -14.51
C TYR A 341 18.37 8.02 -14.80
N SER A 342 17.44 8.63 -15.54
CA SER A 342 17.58 10.04 -15.92
C SER A 342 17.41 10.96 -14.70
N GLU A 343 18.21 12.03 -14.63
CA GLU A 343 18.20 12.99 -13.50
C GLU A 343 16.83 13.65 -13.29
N ASP A 344 16.06 13.85 -14.37
CA ASP A 344 14.72 14.44 -14.29
C ASP A 344 13.65 13.46 -13.74
N VAL A 345 14.00 12.18 -13.58
CA VAL A 345 13.08 11.12 -13.15
C VAL A 345 13.49 10.60 -11.77
N PHE A 346 14.40 9.64 -11.68
CA PHE A 346 14.87 9.09 -10.39
C PHE A 346 16.37 9.28 -10.14
N GLY A 347 17.10 9.74 -11.15
CA GLY A 347 18.53 9.98 -11.04
C GLY A 347 19.37 8.71 -11.13
N PRO A 348 20.70 8.86 -10.96
CA PRO A 348 21.62 7.74 -11.04
C PRO A 348 21.40 6.75 -9.89
N HIS A 349 21.79 5.49 -10.11
CA HIS A 349 21.72 4.42 -9.11
C HIS A 349 22.80 4.58 -8.03
N VAL A 350 22.58 5.53 -7.12
CA VAL A 350 23.53 5.85 -6.05
C VAL A 350 22.83 5.90 -4.69
N GLU A 351 23.54 5.54 -3.64
CA GLU A 351 23.02 5.63 -2.28
C GLU A 351 22.91 7.10 -1.85
N ALA A 352 21.69 7.59 -1.67
CA ALA A 352 21.45 9.00 -1.33
C ALA A 352 22.07 9.40 0.00
N LYS A 353 22.17 8.47 0.98
CA LYS A 353 22.85 8.75 2.25
C LYS A 353 24.31 9.13 2.05
N SER A 354 25.05 8.39 1.23
CA SER A 354 26.46 8.64 0.94
C SER A 354 26.67 9.96 0.20
N VAL A 355 25.76 10.30 -0.72
CA VAL A 355 25.75 11.58 -1.44
C VAL A 355 25.48 12.73 -0.46
N LEU A 356 24.47 12.58 0.40
CA LEU A 356 24.10 13.58 1.39
C LEU A 356 25.23 13.83 2.40
N ASP A 357 25.88 12.78 2.91
CA ASP A 357 27.03 12.91 3.81
C ASP A 357 28.18 13.70 3.16
N SER A 358 28.39 13.49 1.86
CA SER A 358 29.40 14.23 1.09
C SER A 358 29.01 15.70 0.87
N LEU A 359 27.74 15.98 0.60
CA LEU A 359 27.20 17.33 0.46
C LEU A 359 27.22 18.10 1.79
N LEU A 360 26.89 17.44 2.90
CA LEU A 360 26.92 18.02 4.24
C LEU A 360 28.34 18.43 4.66
N LYS A 361 29.36 17.62 4.32
CA LYS A 361 30.77 18.01 4.50
C LYS A 361 31.13 19.29 3.73
N GLN A 362 30.48 19.52 2.58
CA GLN A 362 30.62 20.72 1.76
C GLN A 362 29.63 21.84 2.13
N LYS A 363 28.81 21.67 3.18
CA LYS A 363 27.72 22.58 3.57
C LYS A 363 26.73 22.89 2.44
N LYS A 364 26.48 21.92 1.56
CA LYS A 364 25.50 22.01 0.47
C LYS A 364 24.23 21.25 0.82
N LEU A 365 23.09 21.76 0.37
CA LEU A 365 21.81 21.04 0.38
C LEU A 365 21.75 20.08 -0.81
N TRP A 366 20.75 19.20 -0.80
CA TRP A 366 20.46 18.30 -1.92
C TRP A 366 20.15 19.12 -3.18
N PRO A 367 21.03 19.15 -4.20
CA PRO A 367 20.88 20.03 -5.35
C PRO A 367 20.09 19.39 -6.50
N HIS A 368 19.73 18.11 -6.35
CA HIS A 368 19.13 17.32 -7.41
C HIS A 368 17.62 17.49 -7.47
N SER A 369 17.06 17.37 -8.68
CA SER A 369 15.62 17.42 -8.96
C SER A 369 14.89 16.12 -8.61
N TYR A 370 15.62 15.01 -8.45
CA TYR A 370 15.09 13.73 -8.02
C TYR A 370 15.19 13.55 -6.49
N ASP A 371 14.34 12.69 -5.94
CA ASP A 371 14.29 12.39 -4.50
C ASP A 371 15.49 11.57 -4.00
N LYS A 372 15.56 11.40 -2.69
CA LYS A 372 16.59 10.56 -2.06
C LYS A 372 16.14 9.11 -2.09
N TYR A 373 16.98 8.25 -2.65
CA TYR A 373 16.75 6.82 -2.72
C TYR A 373 17.91 6.02 -2.13
N SER A 374 17.59 4.85 -1.60
CA SER A 374 18.58 3.87 -1.18
C SER A 374 18.70 2.74 -2.18
N THR A 375 19.89 2.16 -2.24
CA THR A 375 20.19 1.01 -3.10
C THR A 375 20.12 -0.29 -2.30
N PHE A 376 19.92 -1.42 -2.97
CA PHE A 376 19.95 -2.69 -2.26
C PHE A 376 21.35 -3.07 -1.76
N ALA A 377 22.42 -2.46 -2.28
CA ALA A 377 23.76 -2.64 -1.73
C ALA A 377 23.84 -2.16 -0.26
N THR A 378 23.10 -1.10 0.09
CA THR A 378 22.98 -0.62 1.47
C THR A 378 22.19 -1.61 2.33
N LEU A 379 21.15 -2.21 1.78
CA LEU A 379 20.41 -3.27 2.48
C LEU A 379 21.32 -4.46 2.78
N ASP A 380 22.08 -4.93 1.80
CA ASP A 380 23.03 -6.03 1.96
C ASP A 380 24.05 -5.71 3.07
N ALA A 381 24.56 -4.48 3.13
CA ALA A 381 25.49 -4.04 4.17
C ALA A 381 24.85 -3.96 5.57
N ILE A 382 23.57 -3.55 5.67
CA ILE A 382 22.82 -3.55 6.92
C ILE A 382 22.62 -4.98 7.41
N GLU A 383 22.16 -5.88 6.52
CA GLU A 383 21.90 -7.27 6.88
C GLU A 383 23.18 -8.01 7.26
N ALA A 384 24.28 -7.81 6.54
CA ALA A 384 25.57 -8.40 6.90
C ALA A 384 26.04 -7.96 8.30
N LYS A 385 25.83 -6.69 8.66
CA LYS A 385 26.17 -6.18 9.99
C LYS A 385 25.27 -6.75 11.08
N GLU A 386 23.98 -6.93 10.80
CA GLU A 386 23.06 -7.60 11.73
C GLU A 386 23.47 -9.05 11.97
N ASP A 387 23.84 -9.78 10.91
CA ASP A 387 24.33 -11.15 10.99
C ASP A 387 25.63 -11.23 11.82
N GLU A 388 26.57 -10.30 11.63
CA GLU A 388 27.80 -10.20 12.44
C GLU A 388 27.50 -9.99 13.92
N VAL A 389 26.61 -9.04 14.26
CA VAL A 389 26.22 -8.74 15.64
C VAL A 389 25.51 -9.94 16.27
N TYR A 390 24.63 -10.60 15.52
CA TYR A 390 23.93 -11.80 15.96
C TYR A 390 24.90 -12.95 16.25
N ASN A 391 25.81 -13.24 15.32
CA ASN A 391 26.84 -14.27 15.48
C ASN A 391 27.76 -13.98 16.67
N ALA A 392 28.14 -12.71 16.87
CA ALA A 392 28.91 -12.30 18.05
C ALA A 392 28.12 -12.52 19.36
N GLY A 393 26.81 -12.28 19.36
CA GLY A 393 25.91 -12.54 20.48
C GLY A 393 25.81 -14.04 20.82
N ILE A 394 25.68 -14.90 19.81
CA ILE A 394 25.72 -16.36 19.99
C ILE A 394 27.07 -16.79 20.56
N ALA A 395 28.17 -16.33 19.97
CA ALA A 395 29.52 -16.64 20.45
C ALA A 395 29.70 -16.21 21.91
N SER A 396 29.18 -15.04 22.30
CA SER A 396 29.20 -14.57 23.69
C SER A 396 28.39 -15.45 24.63
N LYS A 397 27.21 -15.93 24.21
CA LYS A 397 26.38 -16.85 25.01
C LYS A 397 27.05 -18.21 25.17
N ILE A 398 27.63 -18.75 24.11
CA ILE A 398 28.42 -19.99 24.15
C ILE A 398 29.60 -19.83 25.11
N LEU A 399 30.35 -18.72 25.02
CA LEU A 399 31.47 -18.45 25.92
C LEU A 399 31.03 -18.29 27.39
N GLN A 400 29.89 -17.64 27.65
CA GLN A 400 29.33 -17.54 28.99
C GLN A 400 28.91 -18.91 29.51
N PHE A 401 28.27 -19.73 28.69
CA PHE A 401 27.89 -21.09 29.04
C PHE A 401 29.12 -21.97 29.33
N VAL A 402 30.16 -21.89 28.50
CA VAL A 402 31.44 -22.58 28.73
C VAL A 402 32.05 -22.15 30.06
N ARG A 403 32.11 -20.84 30.36
CA ARG A 403 32.63 -20.31 31.64
C ARG A 403 31.83 -20.73 32.86
N MET A 404 30.50 -20.71 32.77
CA MET A 404 29.63 -21.17 33.87
C MET A 404 29.80 -22.67 34.17
N ASN A 405 30.30 -23.42 33.20
CA ASN A 405 30.55 -24.85 33.30
C ASN A 405 32.06 -25.18 33.40
N GLU A 406 32.95 -24.19 33.58
CA GLU A 406 34.38 -24.42 33.80
C GLU A 406 34.65 -25.09 35.15
N ASP A 407 33.78 -24.89 36.15
CA ASP A 407 33.88 -25.53 37.47
C ASP A 407 33.67 -27.06 37.41
N LEU A 408 33.01 -27.58 36.36
CA LEU A 408 32.83 -29.02 36.14
C LEU A 408 34.14 -29.75 35.79
N ASN A 409 35.22 -29.01 35.47
CA ASN A 409 36.56 -29.59 35.28
C ASN A 409 37.15 -30.15 36.59
N ARG A 410 36.69 -29.70 37.77
CA ARG A 410 37.21 -30.19 39.04
C ARG A 410 36.69 -31.57 39.45
N ASP A 411 35.55 -31.99 38.89
CA ASP A 411 34.81 -33.17 39.37
C ASP A 411 34.89 -34.39 38.44
N GLY A 412 35.65 -34.33 37.34
CA GLY A 412 35.88 -35.47 36.44
C GLY A 412 34.71 -35.85 35.52
N ARG A 413 33.69 -35.00 35.38
CA ARG A 413 32.45 -35.26 34.60
C ARG A 413 32.52 -34.74 33.16
N GLY A 414 33.52 -35.20 32.40
CA GLY A 414 33.82 -34.71 31.04
C GLY A 414 32.70 -34.95 30.00
N GLU A 415 32.01 -36.08 30.07
CA GLU A 415 30.96 -36.44 29.11
C GLU A 415 29.67 -35.60 29.25
N GLU A 416 29.31 -35.20 30.47
CA GLU A 416 28.14 -34.34 30.70
C GLU A 416 28.41 -32.89 30.30
N ARG A 417 29.67 -32.45 30.37
CA ARG A 417 30.11 -31.17 29.79
C ARG A 417 29.96 -31.17 28.28
N GLU A 418 30.42 -32.23 27.61
CA GLU A 418 30.31 -32.35 26.15
C GLU A 418 28.85 -32.38 25.71
N ARG A 419 27.98 -33.10 26.44
CA ARG A 419 26.53 -33.10 26.21
C ARG A 419 25.90 -31.72 26.42
N ALA A 420 26.21 -31.04 27.53
CA ALA A 420 25.64 -29.73 27.84
C ALA A 420 26.11 -28.64 26.84
N ILE A 421 27.35 -28.70 26.38
CA ILE A 421 27.87 -27.81 25.33
C ILE A 421 27.16 -28.09 24.00
N THR A 422 26.99 -29.36 23.62
CA THR A 422 26.26 -29.74 22.41
C THR A 422 24.80 -29.29 22.47
N GLU A 423 24.09 -29.53 23.58
CA GLU A 423 22.70 -29.08 23.77
C GLU A 423 22.58 -27.55 23.72
N GLY A 424 23.50 -26.80 24.36
CA GLY A 424 23.50 -25.34 24.29
C GLY A 424 23.82 -24.78 22.90
N VAL A 425 24.68 -25.45 22.13
CA VAL A 425 24.99 -25.12 20.74
C VAL A 425 23.80 -25.46 19.83
N GLU A 426 23.14 -26.60 20.05
CA GLU A 426 21.94 -27.02 19.33
C GLU A 426 20.75 -26.10 19.62
N GLU A 427 20.55 -25.66 20.85
CA GLU A 427 19.54 -24.67 21.22
C GLU A 427 19.80 -23.31 20.56
N CYS A 428 21.07 -22.87 20.52
CA CYS A 428 21.47 -21.66 19.79
C CYS A 428 21.27 -21.81 18.27
N ALA A 429 21.59 -22.98 17.69
CA ALA A 429 21.43 -23.27 16.27
C ALA A 429 19.95 -23.41 15.85
N ALA A 430 19.11 -24.02 16.69
CA ALA A 430 17.67 -24.09 16.47
C ALA A 430 17.02 -22.70 16.48
N THR A 431 17.49 -21.82 17.38
CA THR A 431 17.07 -20.41 17.41
C THR A 431 17.51 -19.65 16.15
N SER A 432 18.68 -19.99 15.58
CA SER A 432 19.20 -19.41 14.32
C SER A 432 18.44 -19.87 13.07
N ALA A 433 17.92 -21.09 13.06
CA ALA A 433 17.16 -21.64 11.93
C ALA A 433 15.75 -21.01 11.80
N MET A 434 15.15 -20.56 12.91
CA MET A 434 13.82 -19.93 12.88
C MET A 434 13.82 -18.51 12.27
N THR A 435 14.96 -17.81 12.23
CA THR A 435 15.07 -16.46 11.66
C THR A 435 15.49 -16.43 10.19
N SER A 436 15.98 -17.55 9.63
CA SER A 436 16.38 -17.64 8.21
C SER A 436 15.27 -18.25 7.34
N ASP A 437 14.02 -17.84 7.56
CA ASP A 437 12.89 -18.56 6.99
C ASP A 437 12.65 -18.23 5.51
N SER A 438 12.12 -19.23 4.80
CA SER A 438 12.08 -19.39 3.33
C SER A 438 11.62 -18.20 2.50
N TYR A 439 10.83 -17.26 3.03
CA TYR A 439 10.28 -16.13 2.28
C TYR A 439 11.22 -14.93 2.23
N THR A 440 11.94 -14.62 3.32
CA THR A 440 13.04 -13.65 3.28
C THR A 440 14.17 -14.18 2.39
N LEU A 441 14.45 -15.49 2.46
CA LEU A 441 15.37 -16.15 1.55
C LEU A 441 14.86 -16.14 0.10
N TRP A 442 13.56 -16.35 -0.14
CA TRP A 442 12.95 -16.26 -1.48
C TRP A 442 13.02 -14.83 -2.03
N PHE A 443 12.72 -13.81 -1.23
CA PHE A 443 12.88 -12.40 -1.64
C PHE A 443 14.36 -12.05 -1.88
N ARG A 444 15.27 -12.49 -1.00
CA ARG A 444 16.74 -12.36 -1.19
C ARG A 444 17.17 -13.05 -2.48
N THR A 445 16.65 -14.24 -2.75
CA THR A 445 16.94 -15.02 -3.97
C THR A 445 16.36 -14.34 -5.20
N LYS A 446 15.13 -13.84 -5.17
CA LYS A 446 14.50 -13.10 -6.27
C LYS A 446 15.22 -11.80 -6.57
N VAL A 447 15.63 -11.06 -5.54
CA VAL A 447 16.46 -9.86 -5.68
C VAL A 447 17.82 -10.22 -6.31
N ARG A 448 18.44 -11.33 -5.89
CA ARG A 448 19.70 -11.83 -6.46
C ARG A 448 19.55 -12.29 -7.92
N GLU A 449 18.48 -13.01 -8.25
CA GLU A 449 18.14 -13.45 -9.61
C GLU A 449 17.89 -12.26 -10.54
N LEU A 450 17.16 -11.23 -10.07
CA LEU A 450 16.94 -9.98 -10.81
C LEU A 450 18.26 -9.26 -11.10
N ARG A 451 19.16 -9.20 -10.11
CA ARG A 451 20.51 -8.63 -10.27
C ARG A 451 21.36 -9.42 -11.27
N GLU A 452 21.35 -10.74 -11.22
CA GLU A 452 22.09 -11.56 -12.18
C GLU A 452 21.55 -11.40 -13.60
N ARG A 453 20.22 -11.40 -13.78
CA ARG A 453 19.61 -11.15 -15.10
C ARG A 453 20.02 -9.80 -15.67
N ARG A 454 20.03 -8.75 -14.85
CA ARG A 454 20.48 -7.41 -15.30
C ARG A 454 21.97 -7.34 -15.56
N ARG A 455 22.80 -7.97 -14.73
CA ARG A 455 24.25 -8.04 -14.98
C ARG A 455 24.54 -8.75 -16.30
N LEU A 456 23.82 -9.83 -16.59
CA LEU A 456 23.92 -10.56 -17.87
C LEU A 456 23.42 -9.71 -19.04
N ALA A 457 22.31 -8.98 -18.89
CA ALA A 457 21.79 -8.08 -19.92
C ALA A 457 22.75 -6.90 -20.21
N GLN A 458 23.33 -6.29 -19.17
CA GLN A 458 24.34 -5.24 -19.33
C GLN A 458 25.64 -5.76 -19.96
N ALA A 459 26.08 -6.97 -19.58
CA ALA A 459 27.23 -7.61 -20.20
C ALA A 459 26.99 -7.95 -21.69
N GLN A 460 25.76 -8.32 -22.06
CA GLN A 460 25.37 -8.55 -23.45
C GLN A 460 25.26 -7.24 -24.25
N ALA A 461 24.78 -6.15 -23.66
CA ALA A 461 24.71 -4.84 -24.30
C ALA A 461 26.08 -4.19 -24.53
N LEU A 462 27.09 -4.54 -23.70
CA LEU A 462 28.48 -4.10 -23.83
C LEU A 462 29.35 -5.01 -24.69
N SER A 463 28.83 -6.17 -25.12
CA SER A 463 29.52 -7.05 -26.05
C SER A 463 29.36 -6.49 -27.47
N PRO A 464 30.44 -6.19 -28.20
CA PRO A 464 30.31 -5.80 -29.60
C PRO A 464 29.65 -6.96 -30.35
N THR A 465 28.56 -6.67 -31.06
CA THR A 465 28.02 -7.57 -32.08
C THR A 465 29.15 -7.92 -33.04
N SER A 466 29.72 -9.11 -32.88
CA SER A 466 30.47 -9.77 -33.93
C SER A 466 29.47 -10.02 -35.06
N GLN A 467 29.52 -9.14 -36.06
CA GLN A 467 28.96 -9.41 -37.37
C GLN A 467 29.68 -10.65 -37.93
N GLU A 468 28.90 -11.68 -38.23
CA GLU A 468 29.14 -12.54 -39.40
C GLU A 468 27.99 -12.33 -40.39
#